data_AF-X1K3I5-F1
#
_entry.id   AF-X1K3I5-F1
#
_cell.length_a   1.000
_cell.length_b   1.000
_cell.length_c   1.000
_cell.angle_alpha   90.00
_cell.angle_beta   90.00
_cell.angle_gamma   90.00
#
_symmetry.space_group_name_H-M   'P 1'
#
loop_
_entity.id
_entity.type
_entity.pdbx_description
1 polymer ?
#
loop_
_entity_poly.entity_id
_entity_poly.type
_entity_poly.pdbx_seq_one_letter_code
_entity_poly.pdbx_strand_id
1 'polypeptide(L)' 'MAKGVVFGRKRKIDRDAVLNMWQQGLGASHISKTMNIARSTVYKVINESKSHLY' A
#
# COMPACT_ATOMS: atom_id res chain seq x y z
N MET A 1 -21.97 -23.17 1.10
CA MET A 1 -22.01 -21.70 1.19
C MET A 1 -20.74 -21.23 1.89
N ALA A 2 -19.74 -20.72 1.18
CA ALA A 2 -18.49 -20.23 1.76
C ALA A 2 -18.19 -18.82 1.22
N LYS A 3 -19.10 -17.86 1.45
CA LYS A 3 -19.05 -16.51 0.89
C LYS A 3 -18.25 -15.54 1.77
N GLY A 4 -17.04 -15.92 2.18
CA GLY A 4 -16.24 -15.06 3.06
C GLY A 4 -14.81 -15.49 3.35
N VAL A 5 -14.33 -16.61 2.79
CA VAL A 5 -12.94 -17.02 2.97
C VAL A 5 -12.07 -16.19 2.04
N VAL A 6 -11.30 -15.26 2.62
CA VAL A 6 -10.31 -14.48 1.87
C VAL A 6 -9.07 -15.34 1.68
N PHE A 7 -8.80 -15.71 0.43
CA PHE A 7 -7.63 -16.50 0.07
C PHE A 7 -6.35 -15.65 -0.01
N GLY A 8 -5.22 -16.31 0.22
CA GLY A 8 -3.89 -15.72 0.10
C GLY A 8 -3.33 -15.13 1.40
N ARG A 9 -2.20 -14.45 1.29
CA ARG A 9 -1.49 -13.89 2.44
C ARG A 9 -2.30 -12.73 3.03
N LYS A 10 -2.64 -12.82 4.31
CA LYS A 10 -3.23 -11.70 5.07
C LYS A 10 -2.31 -10.47 4.94
N ARG A 11 -2.87 -9.36 4.45
CA ARG A 11 -2.14 -8.09 4.32
C ARG A 11 -1.71 -7.63 5.72
N LYS A 12 -0.41 -7.34 5.89
CA LYS A 12 0.18 -6.80 7.13
C LYS A 12 0.64 -5.35 7.01
N ILE A 13 0.61 -4.81 5.80
CA ILE A 13 1.10 -3.45 5.52
C ILE A 13 -0.06 -2.49 5.62
N ASP A 14 0.15 -1.43 6.40
CA ASP A 14 -0.77 -0.30 6.51
C ASP A 14 -0.66 0.54 5.23
N ARG A 15 -1.72 0.49 4.40
CA ARG A 15 -1.78 1.23 3.13
C ARG A 15 -2.14 2.69 3.36
N ASP A 16 -2.94 2.97 4.38
CA ASP A 16 -3.35 4.32 4.74
C ASP A 16 -2.15 5.14 5.19
N ALA A 17 -1.23 4.55 5.96
CA ALA A 17 0.03 5.18 6.32
C ALA A 17 0.87 5.55 5.08
N VAL A 18 1.00 4.63 4.10
CA VAL A 18 1.72 4.89 2.84
C VAL A 18 1.05 6.03 2.05
N LEU A 19 -0.28 6.01 1.94
CA LEU A 19 -1.04 7.01 1.19
C LEU A 19 -1.00 8.38 1.85
N ASN A 20 -1.08 8.47 3.17
CA ASN A 20 -0.94 9.71 3.92
C ASN A 20 0.44 10.33 3.71
N MET A 21 1.51 9.54 3.83
CA MET A 21 2.87 10.03 3.56
C MET A 21 3.03 10.51 2.11
N TRP A 22 2.44 9.78 1.16
CA TRP A 22 2.44 10.19 -0.25
C TRP A 22 1.67 11.50 -0.49
N GLN A 23 0.52 11.68 0.15
CA GLN A 23 -0.26 12.93 0.09
C GLN A 23 0.49 14.12 0.70
N GLN A 24 1.34 13.89 1.71
CA GLN A 24 2.24 14.90 2.26
C GLN A 24 3.40 15.27 1.32
N GLY A 25 3.52 14.62 0.16
CA GLY A 25 4.59 14.86 -0.81
C GLY A 25 5.89 14.09 -0.52
N LEU A 26 5.87 13.12 0.39
CA LEU A 26 7.05 12.30 0.68
C LEU A 26 7.36 11.35 -0.49
N GLY A 27 8.65 11.30 -0.87
CA GLY A 27 9.11 10.40 -1.92
C GLY A 27 9.04 8.93 -1.53
N ALA A 28 8.81 8.05 -2.51
CA ALA A 28 8.68 6.60 -2.29
C ALA A 28 9.92 5.98 -1.60
N SER A 29 11.12 6.50 -1.86
CA SER A 29 12.35 6.06 -1.19
C SER A 29 12.36 6.38 0.31
N HIS A 30 11.75 7.49 0.71
CA HIS A 30 11.64 7.87 2.12
C HIS A 30 10.65 6.93 2.83
N ILE A 31 9.44 6.79 2.28
CA ILE A 31 8.39 5.90 2.81
C ILE A 31 8.89 4.46 2.96
N SER A 32 9.61 3.97 1.95
CA SER A 32 10.23 2.64 1.96
C SER A 32 11.17 2.44 3.14
N LYS A 33 12.03 3.44 3.44
CA LYS A 33 12.95 3.38 4.58
C LYS A 33 12.22 3.49 5.91
N THR A 34 11.26 4.41 6.03
CA THR A 34 10.54 4.67 7.28
C THR A 34 9.66 3.49 7.69
N MET A 35 9.00 2.85 6.73
CA MET A 35 8.10 1.71 6.98
C MET A 35 8.78 0.35 6.84
N ASN A 36 10.09 0.34 6.50
CA ASN A 36 10.87 -0.86 6.25
C ASN A 36 10.22 -1.82 5.24
N ILE A 37 9.68 -1.27 4.15
CA ILE A 37 9.04 -2.01 3.06
C ILE A 37 9.77 -1.76 1.74
N ALA A 38 9.69 -2.71 0.81
CA ALA A 38 10.28 -2.53 -0.50
C ALA A 38 9.62 -1.37 -1.27
N ARG A 39 10.44 -0.62 -2.04
CA ARG A 39 9.95 0.45 -2.94
C ARG A 39 8.87 -0.05 -3.92
N SER A 40 8.99 -1.30 -4.40
CA SER A 40 7.98 -1.92 -5.26
C SER A 40 6.61 -2.00 -4.59
N THR A 41 6.57 -2.27 -3.29
CA THR A 41 5.33 -2.32 -2.52
C THR A 41 4.70 -0.94 -2.35
N VAL A 42 5.52 0.10 -2.14
CA VAL A 42 5.05 1.50 -2.08
C VAL A 42 4.34 1.88 -3.38
N TYR A 43 5.01 1.66 -4.52
CA TYR A 43 4.41 1.94 -5.83
C TYR A 43 3.18 1.09 -6.10
N LYS A 44 3.17 -0.19 -5.69
CA LYS A 44 2.01 -1.06 -5.86
C LYS A 44 0.79 -0.51 -5.12
N VAL A 45 0.96 -0.05 -3.88
CA VAL A 45 -0.12 0.53 -3.08
C VAL A 45 -0.64 1.82 -3.71
N ILE A 46 0.25 2.72 -4.14
CA ILE A 46 -0.13 3.98 -4.80
C ILE A 46 -0.89 3.71 -6.11
N ASN A 47 -0.40 2.75 -6.92
CA ASN A 47 -1.03 2.42 -8.20
C ASN A 47 -2.38 1.71 -8.02
N GLU A 48 -2.48 0.78 -7.07
CA GLU A 48 -3.73 0.09 -6.73
C GLU A 48 -4.78 1.09 -6.20
N SER A 49 -4.35 2.11 -5.43
CA SER A 49 -5.23 3.20 -4.98
C SER A 49 -5.70 4.09 -6.14
N LYS A 50 -4.82 4.43 -7.09
CA LYS A 50 -5.21 5.21 -8.28
C LYS A 50 -6.13 4.44 -9.21
N SER A 51 -5.89 3.15 -9.38
CA SER A 51 -6.70 2.27 -10.23
C SER A 51 -8.14 2.14 -9.73
N HIS A 52 -8.39 2.37 -8.44
CA HIS A 52 -9.72 2.30 -7.85
C HIS A 52 -10.52 3.61 -7.98
N LEU A 53 -9.89 4.68 -8.46
CA LEU A 53 -10.47 6.02 -8.63
C LEU A 53 -10.93 6.31 -10.07
N TYR A 54 -10.81 5.35 -10.99
CA TYR A 54 -11.24 5.44 -12.40
C TYR A 54 -12.13 4.28 -12.79
#